data_AF-A0A4U1B6D0-F1
#
_entry.id   AF-A0A4U1B6D0-F1
#
_cell.length_a   1.000
_cell.length_b   1.000
_cell.length_c   1.000
_cell.angle_alpha   90.00
_cell.angle_beta   90.00
_cell.angle_gamma   90.00
#
_symmetry.space_group_name_H-M   'P 1'
#
loop_
_entity.id
_entity.type
_entity.pdbx_description
1 polymer ?
#
loop_
_entity_poly.entity_id
_entity_poly.type
_entity_poly.pdbx_seq_one_letter_code
_entity_poly.pdbx_strand_id
1 'polypeptide(L)' 'MPLTTVTVLYYDIHTLEFNHQVGQFPKAEHGRVVIDEEFKRDKSIIAVCRGEVKVLNKIGDRIND' A
#
# COMPACT_ATOMS: atom_id res chain seq x y z
N MET A 1 14.51 12.90 7.15
CA MET A 1 13.63 12.94 5.97
C MET A 1 12.20 13.16 6.44
N PRO A 2 11.40 14.03 5.80
CA PRO A 2 10.01 14.22 6.21
C PRO A 2 9.20 12.94 5.96
N LEU A 3 8.29 12.64 6.88
CA LEU A 3 7.33 11.56 6.73
C LEU A 3 6.11 12.04 5.93
N THR A 4 5.50 11.13 5.18
CA THR A 4 4.27 11.39 4.43
C THR A 4 3.32 10.22 4.62
N THR A 5 2.06 10.53 4.95
CA THR A 5 1.00 9.53 4.94
C THR A 5 0.79 9.03 3.52
N VAL A 6 0.84 7.72 3.34
CA VAL A 6 0.46 7.07 2.09
C VAL A 6 -0.39 5.85 2.35
N THR A 7 -1.14 5.45 1.32
CA THR A 7 -1.78 4.14 1.25
C THR A 7 -1.02 3.30 0.22
N VAL A 8 -0.52 2.15 0.64
CA VAL A 8 0.18 1.18 -0.20
C VAL A 8 -0.78 0.06 -0.53
N LEU A 9 -1.04 -0.18 -1.80
CA LEU A 9 -1.87 -1.28 -2.30
C LEU A 9 -0.95 -2.37 -2.83
N TYR A 10 -1.17 -3.61 -2.40
CA TYR A 10 -0.29 -4.73 -2.73
C TYR A 10 -1.02 -6.07 -2.76
N TYR A 11 -0.47 -7.03 -3.50
CA TYR A 11 -0.82 -8.44 -3.34
C TYR A 11 0.15 -9.09 -2.36
N ASP A 12 -0.38 -9.87 -1.43
CA ASP A 12 0.42 -10.84 -0.68
C ASP A 12 0.68 -12.05 -1.60
N ILE A 13 1.94 -12.43 -1.79
CA ILE A 13 2.29 -13.49 -2.74
C ILE A 13 1.89 -14.89 -2.26
N HIS A 14 1.68 -15.08 -0.95
CA HIS A 14 1.33 -16.36 -0.36
C HIS A 14 -0.18 -16.59 -0.38
N THR A 15 -0.97 -15.54 -0.15
CA THR A 15 -2.44 -15.64 -0.11
C THR A 15 -3.11 -15.21 -1.42
N LEU A 16 -2.40 -14.47 -2.29
CA LEU A 16 -2.93 -13.80 -3.47
C LEU A 16 -4.04 -12.77 -3.15
N GLU A 17 -4.15 -12.35 -1.89
CA GLU A 17 -5.14 -11.36 -1.47
C GLU A 17 -4.67 -9.95 -1.78
N PHE A 18 -5.60 -9.14 -2.30
CA PHE A 18 -5.39 -7.72 -2.48
C PHE A 18 -5.57 -6.99 -1.15
N ASN A 19 -4.51 -6.32 -0.71
CA ASN A 19 -4.45 -5.62 0.56
C ASN A 19 -4.10 -4.15 0.36
N HIS A 20 -4.48 -3.33 1.34
CA HIS A 20 -4.04 -1.95 1.43
C HIS A 20 -3.56 -1.64 2.85
N GLN A 21 -2.53 -0.82 2.96
CA GLN A 21 -2.02 -0.35 4.25
C GLN A 21 -1.78 1.16 4.21
N VAL A 22 -2.36 1.86 5.18
CA VAL A 22 -2.08 3.27 5.44
C VAL A 22 -0.91 3.37 6.41
N GLY A 23 0.06 4.23 6.13
CA GLY A 23 1.21 4.40 7.00
C GLY A 23 2.00 5.68 6.72
N GLN A 24 2.96 5.98 7.59
CA GLN A 24 3.91 7.08 7.43
C GLN A 24 5.19 6.56 6.83
N PHE A 25 5.60 7.11 5.69
CA PHE A 25 6.79 6.65 4.97
C PHE A 25 7.74 7.82 4.67
N PRO A 26 9.06 7.60 4.68
CA PRO A 26 10.03 8.63 4.34
C PRO A 26 9.90 9.04 2.88
N LYS A 27 10.02 10.35 2.64
CA LYS A 27 10.01 10.94 1.30
C LYS A 27 11.44 11.32 0.89
N ALA A 28 11.88 10.84 -0.26
CA ALA A 28 13.15 11.23 -0.88
C ALA A 28 13.08 12.68 -1.40
N GLU A 29 14.23 13.30 -1.67
CA GLU A 29 14.32 14.72 -2.07
C GLU A 29 13.47 15.08 -3.31
N HIS A 30 13.31 14.16 -4.26
CA HIS A 30 12.48 14.37 -5.46
C HIS A 30 10.99 14.06 -5.26
N GLY A 31 10.59 13.80 -4.02
CA GLY A 31 9.21 13.59 -3.63
C GLY A 31 8.65 12.19 -3.85
N ARG A 32 9.50 11.23 -4.23
CA ARG A 32 9.18 9.81 -4.24
C ARG A 32 9.15 9.27 -2.81
N VAL A 33 8.09 8.54 -2.48
CA VAL A 33 8.00 7.83 -1.20
C VAL A 33 8.88 6.59 -1.26
N VAL A 34 9.66 6.38 -0.20
CA VAL A 34 10.54 5.23 -0.04
C VAL A 34 9.82 4.21 0.83
N ILE A 35 9.66 3.00 0.29
CA ILE A 35 9.08 1.87 1.00
C ILE A 35 10.22 0.91 1.34
N ASP A 36 10.33 0.55 2.62
CA ASP A 36 11.38 -0.34 3.12
C ASP A 36 11.35 -1.70 2.40
N GLU A 37 12.52 -2.29 2.17
CA GLU A 37 12.65 -3.62 1.56
C GLU A 37 11.97 -4.70 2.42
N GLU A 38 12.03 -4.55 3.74
CA GLU A 38 11.30 -5.42 4.67
C GLU A 38 9.79 -5.34 4.47
N PHE A 39 9.26 -4.14 4.25
CA PHE A 39 7.85 -3.98 3.94
C PHE A 39 7.51 -4.68 2.63
N LYS A 40 8.32 -4.52 1.60
CA LYS A 40 8.09 -5.10 0.26
C LYS A 40 8.26 -6.61 0.22
N ARG A 41 8.92 -7.21 1.21
CA ARG A 41 9.09 -8.66 1.30
C ARG A 41 7.72 -9.34 1.24
N ASP A 42 7.61 -10.31 0.35
CA ASP A 42 6.42 -11.10 0.07
C ASP A 42 5.19 -10.28 -0.37
N LYS A 43 5.42 -9.03 -0.81
CA LYS A 43 4.38 -8.12 -1.29
C LYS A 43 4.70 -7.64 -2.70
N SER A 44 3.79 -7.90 -3.63
CA SER A 44 3.83 -7.25 -4.94
C SER A 44 3.14 -5.89 -4.83
N ILE A 45 3.92 -4.81 -4.80
CA ILE A 45 3.39 -3.44 -4.70
C ILE A 45 2.71 -3.04 -6.01
N ILE A 46 1.44 -2.67 -5.94
CA ILE A 46 0.60 -2.32 -7.09
C ILE A 46 0.54 -0.80 -7.26
N ALA A 47 0.29 -0.08 -6.16
CA ALA A 47 0.17 1.37 -6.16
C ALA A 47 0.57 1.97 -4.81
N VAL A 48 1.05 3.21 -4.84
CA VAL A 48 1.33 4.02 -3.65
C VAL A 48 0.61 5.36 -3.83
N CYS A 49 -0.40 5.60 -3.00
CA CYS A 49 -1.24 6.80 -3.06
C CYS A 49 -0.87 7.75 -1.93
N ARG A 50 -0.87 9.07 -2.19
CA ARG A 50 -0.67 10.06 -1.13
C ARG A 50 -1.92 10.13 -0.26
N GLY A 51 -1.72 10.17 1.06
CA GLY A 51 -2.78 10.23 2.05
C GLY A 51 -3.45 8.88 2.32
N GLU A 52 -4.54 8.93 3.06
CA GLU A 52 -5.44 7.80 3.28
C GLU A 52 -6.38 7.64 2.09
N VAL A 53 -6.45 6.43 1.55
CA VAL A 53 -7.42 6.04 0.52
C VAL A 53 -8.41 5.07 1.14
N LYS A 54 -9.69 5.42 1.07
CA LYS A 54 -10.78 4.50 1.43
C LYS A 54 -11.04 3.53 0.28
N VAL A 55 -10.68 2.27 0.47
CA VAL A 55 -11.01 1.20 -0.48
C VAL A 55 -12.46 0.77 -0.25
N LEU A 56 -13.30 0.90 -1.29
CA LEU A 56 -14.73 0.56 -1.20
C LEU A 56 -15.00 -0.92 -1.42
N ASN A 57 -14.21 -1.56 -2.28
CA ASN A 57 -14.23 -3.00 -2.54
C ASN A 57 -12.84 -3.45 -3.02
N LYS A 58 -12.47 -4.69 -2.74
CA LYS A 58 -11.27 -5.36 -3.27
C LYS A 58 -11.63 -6.63 -4.05
N ILE A 59 -10.66 -7.14 -4.80
CA ILE A 59 -10.83 -8.43 -5.47
C ILE A 59 -11.08 -9.53 -4.43
N GLY A 60 -12.06 -10.40 -4.70
CA GLY A 60 -12.46 -11.46 -3.77
C GLY A 60 -13.42 -11.03 -2.66
N ASP A 61 -13.72 -9.72 -2.52
CA ASP A 61 -14.83 -9.31 -1.64
C ASP A 61 -16.13 -9.88 -2.20
N ARG A 62 -16.83 -10.65 -1.36
CA ARG A 62 -18.24 -10.97 -1.61
C ARG A 62 -19.04 -9.74 -1.22
N ILE A 63 -19.61 -9.07 -2.22
CA ILE A 63 -20.67 -8.10 -1.99
C ILE A 63 -21.88 -8.92 -1.58
N ASN A 64 -22.03 -9.14 -0.28
CA ASN A 64 -23.31 -9.58 0.27
C ASN A 64 -24.12 -8.30 0.41
N ASP A 65 -25.13 -8.15 -0.45
CA ASP A 65 -26.13 -7.08 -0.38
C ASP A 65 -26.85 -7.06 0.98
#